data_AF-A0A135SUF0-F1
#
_entry.id   AF-A0A135SUF0-F1
#
_cell.length_a   1.000
_cell.length_b   1.000
_cell.length_c   1.000
_cell.angle_alpha   90.00
_cell.angle_beta   90.00
_cell.angle_gamma   90.00
#
_symmetry.space_group_name_H-M   'P 1'
#
loop_
_entity.id
_entity.type
_entity.pdbx_description
1 polymer ?
#
loop_
_entity_poly.entity_id
_entity_poly.type
_entity_poly.pdbx_seq_one_letter_code
_entity_poly.pdbx_strand_id
1 'polypeptide(L)'
;MLSDVVEALRRATSSSLEFNIDRGASDLPERYTLTDLARDLPEVEHFPPISTLSALSLCLGNAERIDQGPQDHESIAQLSSHALGLLNSSSGPLLNTDPALAEQALDVLRSLVVRFSPSLDDQDLIVIAAYTDRKRTWTTVNAEHSAREILERSLDDVQKQAFITSVVLEGFIRPIFSRASSSRITSTGRKAHFADDGQDRFTPGASADTEDAKSWKTTQPHAITVFSWAVEQSHVGHTSDIK
;
A
#
# COMPACT_ATOMS: atom_id res chain seq x y z
N MET A 1 20.70 -1.90 16.16
CA MET A 1 20.65 -3.26 15.55
C MET A 1 20.20 -3.19 14.10
N LEU A 2 19.02 -2.66 13.80
CA LEU A 2 18.53 -2.56 12.42
C LEU A 2 19.47 -1.71 11.55
N SER A 3 20.04 -0.62 12.09
CA SER A 3 21.07 0.19 11.43
C SER A 3 22.30 -0.64 11.04
N ASP A 4 22.77 -1.51 11.93
CA ASP A 4 23.94 -2.38 11.66
C ASP A 4 23.65 -3.35 10.52
N VAL A 5 22.42 -3.90 10.48
CA VAL A 5 21.96 -4.78 9.40
C VAL A 5 21.90 -4.00 8.09
N VAL A 6 21.33 -2.80 8.07
CA VAL A 6 21.27 -1.94 6.88
C VAL A 6 22.67 -1.64 6.35
N GLU A 7 23.62 -1.29 7.22
CA GLU A 7 25.02 -1.04 6.84
C GLU A 7 25.71 -2.30 6.31
N ALA A 8 25.49 -3.44 6.96
CA ALA A 8 26.03 -4.72 6.53
C ALA A 8 25.53 -5.11 5.14
N LEU A 9 24.23 -4.96 4.89
CA LEU A 9 23.63 -5.19 3.59
C LEU A 9 24.23 -4.29 2.52
N ARG A 10 24.37 -2.99 2.81
CA ARG A 10 24.99 -2.03 1.87
C ARG A 10 26.44 -2.36 1.55
N ARG A 11 27.22 -2.80 2.56
CA ARG A 11 28.60 -3.28 2.36
C ARG A 11 28.62 -4.51 1.45
N ALA A 12 27.70 -5.45 1.65
CA ALA A 12 27.59 -6.64 0.82
C ALA A 12 27.24 -6.30 -0.64
N THR A 13 26.23 -5.46 -0.86
CA THR A 13 25.81 -5.05 -2.23
C THR A 13 26.90 -4.27 -2.96
N SER A 14 27.69 -3.46 -2.25
CA SER A 14 28.81 -2.70 -2.84
C SER A 14 30.01 -3.57 -3.22
N SER A 15 30.12 -4.78 -2.65
CA SER A 15 31.25 -5.70 -2.88
C SER A 15 31.10 -6.57 -4.13
N SER A 16 30.01 -6.40 -4.90
CA SER A 16 29.74 -7.12 -6.16
C SER A 16 29.79 -8.66 -6.04
N LEU A 17 29.49 -9.21 -4.87
CA LEU A 17 29.19 -10.62 -4.69
C LEU A 17 27.66 -10.79 -4.80
N GLU A 18 27.21 -11.68 -5.67
CA GLU A 18 25.79 -12.04 -5.80
C GLU A 18 25.18 -12.29 -4.41
N PHE A 19 24.06 -11.61 -4.16
CA PHE A 19 23.42 -11.56 -2.86
C PHE A 19 22.75 -12.92 -2.57
N ASN A 20 23.49 -13.81 -1.91
CA ASN A 20 22.91 -15.01 -1.32
C ASN A 20 22.21 -14.63 -0.02
N ILE A 21 20.92 -14.97 0.10
CA ILE A 21 20.10 -14.75 1.30
C ILE A 21 20.78 -15.33 2.55
N ASP A 22 21.52 -16.44 2.39
CA ASP A 22 22.31 -17.09 3.44
C ASP A 22 23.45 -16.22 4.01
N ARG A 23 23.98 -15.27 3.24
CA ARG A 23 25.06 -14.38 3.68
C ARG A 23 24.55 -13.16 4.45
N GLY A 24 23.32 -12.72 4.18
CA GLY A 24 22.68 -11.66 4.97
C GLY A 24 22.33 -12.17 6.38
N ALA A 25 21.97 -13.45 6.51
CA ALA A 25 21.60 -14.05 7.79
C ALA A 25 22.76 -14.21 8.79
N SER A 26 24.02 -14.12 8.36
CA SER A 26 25.18 -14.15 9.26
C SER A 26 25.43 -12.83 9.99
N ASP A 27 24.94 -11.72 9.45
CA ASP A 27 25.06 -10.39 10.06
C ASP A 27 23.88 -10.05 10.99
N LEU A 28 22.88 -10.93 11.06
CA LEU A 28 21.76 -10.82 11.99
C LEU A 28 22.17 -11.28 13.41
N PRO A 29 21.65 -10.63 14.47
CA PRO A 29 21.77 -11.14 15.83
C PRO A 29 21.25 -12.57 15.98
N GLU A 30 21.73 -13.29 17.00
CA GLU A 30 21.24 -14.64 17.32
C GLU A 30 19.76 -14.62 17.72
N ARG A 31 19.35 -13.63 18.51
CA ARG A 31 17.96 -13.37 18.90
C ARG A 31 17.68 -11.88 18.99
N TYR A 32 16.47 -11.49 18.64
CA TYR A 32 16.00 -10.10 18.73
C TYR A 32 14.46 -10.06 18.83
N THR A 33 13.90 -8.91 19.18
CA THR A 33 12.45 -8.74 19.31
C THR A 33 11.88 -7.82 18.23
N LEU A 34 10.56 -7.86 18.00
CA LEU A 34 9.89 -6.87 17.15
C LEU A 34 10.02 -5.45 17.71
N THR A 35 10.07 -5.32 19.04
CA THR A 35 10.31 -4.03 19.71
C THR A 35 11.68 -3.46 19.39
N ASP A 36 12.72 -4.29 19.23
CA ASP A 36 14.03 -3.80 18.81
C ASP A 36 14.00 -3.28 17.38
N LEU A 37 13.32 -3.98 16.46
CA LEU A 37 13.15 -3.53 15.08
C LEU A 37 12.39 -2.20 15.01
N ALA A 38 11.29 -2.09 15.76
CA ALA A 38 10.44 -0.89 15.77
C ALA A 38 11.14 0.31 16.41
N ARG A 39 11.89 0.09 17.51
CA ARG A 39 12.68 1.12 18.19
C ARG A 39 13.77 1.70 17.28
N ASP A 40 14.39 0.87 16.45
CA ASP A 40 15.49 1.27 15.57
C ASP A 40 15.00 1.95 14.27
N LEU A 41 13.69 1.98 13.98
CA LEU A 41 13.15 2.63 12.77
C LEU A 41 13.57 4.09 12.61
N PRO A 42 13.51 4.96 13.64
CA PRO A 42 13.93 6.36 13.52
C PRO A 42 15.43 6.50 13.26
N GLU A 43 16.23 5.54 13.74
CA GLU A 43 17.67 5.54 13.53
C GLU A 43 18.02 5.28 12.06
N VAL A 44 17.15 4.56 11.33
CA VAL A 44 17.39 4.21 9.93
C VAL A 44 16.70 5.13 8.92
N GLU A 45 16.02 6.19 9.37
CA GLU A 45 15.36 7.18 8.49
C GLU A 45 16.34 7.89 7.54
N HIS A 46 17.62 7.99 7.91
CA HIS A 46 18.65 8.59 7.07
C HIS A 46 19.13 7.68 5.93
N PHE A 47 18.76 6.40 5.94
CA PHE A 47 19.08 5.47 4.87
C PHE A 47 18.00 5.52 3.76
N PRO A 48 18.35 5.09 2.53
CA PRO A 48 17.36 4.91 1.47
C PRO A 48 16.25 3.95 1.92
N PRO A 49 14.96 4.26 1.70
CA PRO A 49 13.84 3.43 2.14
C PRO A 49 13.93 1.97 1.69
N ILE A 50 14.44 1.73 0.49
CA ILE A 50 14.65 0.39 -0.06
C ILE A 50 15.63 -0.44 0.79
N SER A 51 16.69 0.19 1.33
CA SER A 51 17.67 -0.50 2.17
C SER A 51 17.08 -0.87 3.53
N THR A 52 16.28 0.03 4.11
CA THR A 52 15.54 -0.23 5.35
C THR A 52 14.55 -1.37 5.18
N LEU A 53 13.77 -1.37 4.10
CA LEU A 53 12.82 -2.45 3.80
C LEU A 53 13.51 -3.78 3.53
N SER A 54 14.66 -3.80 2.83
CA SER A 54 15.43 -5.03 2.65
C SER A 54 15.96 -5.59 3.98
N ALA A 55 16.41 -4.74 4.89
CA ALA A 55 16.81 -5.17 6.23
C ALA A 55 15.61 -5.70 7.03
N LEU A 56 14.46 -5.04 6.96
CA LEU A 56 13.23 -5.51 7.61
C LEU A 56 12.74 -6.84 7.03
N SER A 57 12.71 -7.01 5.71
CA SER A 57 12.34 -8.28 5.06
C SER A 57 13.30 -9.40 5.48
N LEU A 58 14.60 -9.12 5.55
CA LEU A 58 15.58 -10.09 6.03
C LEU A 58 15.34 -10.49 7.49
N CYS A 59 15.12 -9.53 8.39
CA CYS A 59 14.80 -9.82 9.79
C CYS A 59 13.48 -10.63 9.90
N LEU A 60 12.40 -10.13 9.31
CA LEU A 60 11.09 -10.78 9.37
C LEU A 60 11.08 -12.16 8.70
N GLY A 61 11.93 -12.39 7.71
CA GLY A 61 12.15 -13.69 7.08
C GLY A 61 12.72 -14.75 8.04
N ASN A 62 13.62 -14.34 8.94
CA ASN A 62 14.28 -15.18 9.95
C ASN A 62 13.53 -15.15 11.30
N ALA A 63 12.21 -15.42 11.29
CA ALA A 63 11.37 -15.32 12.49
C ALA A 63 11.69 -16.34 13.58
N GLU A 64 12.43 -17.40 13.28
CA GLU A 64 12.96 -18.32 14.30
C GLU A 64 13.90 -17.64 15.30
N ARG A 65 14.45 -16.47 14.91
CA ARG A 65 15.29 -15.63 15.77
C ARG A 65 14.50 -14.53 16.48
N ILE A 66 13.21 -14.38 16.18
CA ILE A 66 12.35 -13.36 16.78
C ILE A 66 11.73 -13.91 18.07
N ASP A 67 12.12 -13.32 19.19
CA ASP A 67 11.47 -13.57 20.47
C ASP A 67 10.19 -12.76 20.57
N GLN A 68 9.06 -13.45 20.74
CA GLN A 68 7.75 -12.81 20.94
C GLN A 68 7.63 -12.26 22.36
N GLY A 69 7.27 -10.99 22.45
CA GLY A 69 7.12 -10.25 23.70
C GLY A 69 5.68 -9.78 23.95
N PRO A 70 5.34 -9.37 25.19
CA PRO A 70 4.01 -8.87 25.52
C PRO A 70 3.67 -7.52 24.86
N GLN A 71 4.67 -6.78 24.34
CA GLN A 71 4.53 -5.48 23.69
C GLN A 71 4.63 -5.56 22.16
N ASP A 72 4.46 -6.75 21.59
CA ASP A 72 4.60 -6.95 20.15
C ASP A 72 3.51 -6.22 19.36
N HIS A 73 2.30 -6.05 19.93
CA HIS A 73 1.19 -5.39 19.24
C HIS A 73 1.50 -3.96 18.79
N GLU A 74 2.14 -3.15 19.64
CA GLU A 74 2.55 -1.78 19.29
C GLU A 74 3.69 -1.81 18.25
N SER A 75 4.63 -2.74 18.41
CA SER A 75 5.77 -2.89 17.50
C SER A 75 5.32 -3.33 16.11
N ILE A 76 4.36 -4.25 16.03
CA ILE A 76 3.72 -4.72 14.79
C ILE A 76 3.01 -3.55 14.10
N ALA A 77 2.24 -2.75 14.84
CA ALA A 77 1.54 -1.60 14.30
C ALA A 77 2.49 -0.52 13.76
N GLN A 78 3.60 -0.27 14.46
CA GLN A 78 4.64 0.68 14.00
C GLN A 78 5.32 0.18 12.72
N LEU A 79 5.71 -1.10 12.67
CA LEU A 79 6.33 -1.71 11.50
C LEU A 79 5.38 -1.74 10.29
N SER A 80 4.10 -2.08 10.50
CA SER A 80 3.10 -2.07 9.42
C SER A 80 2.84 -0.66 8.94
N SER A 81 2.67 0.31 9.85
CA SER A 81 2.48 1.72 9.51
C SER A 81 3.66 2.29 8.72
N HIS A 82 4.90 1.91 9.07
CA HIS A 82 6.08 2.31 8.31
C HIS A 82 6.04 1.80 6.87
N ALA A 83 5.78 0.50 6.67
CA ALA A 83 5.71 -0.09 5.34
C ALA A 83 4.53 0.47 4.51
N LEU A 84 3.35 0.67 5.13
CA LEU A 84 2.20 1.32 4.50
C LEU A 84 2.47 2.78 4.15
N GLY A 85 3.19 3.50 5.00
CA GLY A 85 3.63 4.88 4.75
C GLY A 85 4.50 4.98 3.50
N LEU A 86 5.29 3.95 3.17
CA LEU A 86 6.10 3.89 1.96
C LEU A 86 5.30 3.49 0.71
N LEU A 87 4.14 2.84 0.87
CA LEU A 87 3.19 2.60 -0.21
C LEU A 87 2.39 3.85 -0.55
N ASN A 88 2.19 4.75 0.41
CA ASN A 88 1.55 6.04 0.19
C ASN A 88 2.55 7.07 -0.35
N SER A 89 2.19 7.83 -1.39
CA SER A 89 3.07 8.89 -1.90
C SER A 89 3.00 10.11 -1.00
N SER A 90 4.17 10.62 -0.56
CA SER A 90 4.26 11.87 0.20
C SER A 90 4.07 13.13 -0.67
N SER A 91 4.08 12.99 -2.01
CA SER A 91 4.27 14.13 -2.92
C SER A 91 3.43 14.11 -4.20
N GLY A 92 2.40 13.25 -4.31
CA GLY A 92 1.61 13.10 -5.54
C GLY A 92 0.54 12.02 -5.43
N PRO A 93 -0.04 11.51 -6.54
CA PRO A 93 -1.18 10.59 -6.49
C PRO A 93 -0.96 9.50 -5.47
N LEU A 94 -2.02 9.16 -4.74
CA LEU A 94 -2.07 8.48 -3.43
C LEU A 94 -1.06 7.34 -3.19
N LEU A 95 -0.48 6.73 -4.23
CA LEU A 95 0.42 5.60 -4.13
C LEU A 95 1.82 5.84 -4.70
N ASN A 96 2.77 5.11 -4.13
CA ASN A 96 4.12 5.03 -4.62
C ASN A 96 4.18 4.28 -5.96
N THR A 97 4.76 4.92 -6.97
CA THR A 97 4.88 4.37 -8.31
C THR A 97 6.20 3.64 -8.56
N ASP A 98 7.12 3.62 -7.58
CA ASP A 98 8.36 2.85 -7.67
C ASP A 98 8.04 1.36 -7.42
N PRO A 99 8.12 0.50 -8.47
CA PRO A 99 7.73 -0.89 -8.36
C PRO A 99 8.63 -1.70 -7.44
N ALA A 100 9.93 -1.38 -7.35
CA ALA A 100 10.87 -2.13 -6.51
C ALA A 100 10.63 -1.80 -5.03
N LEU A 101 10.37 -0.53 -4.73
CA LEU A 101 10.05 -0.07 -3.39
C LEU A 101 8.70 -0.61 -2.92
N ALA A 102 7.68 -0.57 -3.78
CA ALA A 102 6.37 -1.11 -3.48
C ALA A 102 6.40 -2.63 -3.25
N GLU A 103 7.15 -3.37 -4.06
CA GLU A 103 7.35 -4.82 -3.87
C GLU A 103 7.94 -5.12 -2.49
N GLN A 104 9.00 -4.41 -2.09
CA GLN A 104 9.64 -4.64 -0.80
C GLN A 104 8.76 -4.22 0.39
N ALA A 105 8.01 -3.12 0.26
CA ALA A 105 7.06 -2.71 1.29
C ALA A 105 5.94 -3.73 1.48
N LEU A 106 5.41 -4.28 0.36
CA LEU A 106 4.40 -5.33 0.39
C LEU A 106 4.96 -6.66 0.93
N ASP A 107 6.22 -7.00 0.67
CA ASP A 107 6.84 -8.22 1.22
C ASP A 107 7.03 -8.14 2.75
N VAL A 108 7.43 -6.97 3.25
CA VAL A 108 7.48 -6.68 4.70
C VAL A 108 6.08 -6.80 5.31
N LEU A 109 5.07 -6.14 4.72
CA LEU A 109 3.68 -6.22 5.19
C LEU A 109 3.14 -7.63 5.16
N ARG A 110 3.41 -8.37 4.08
CA ARG A 110 3.02 -9.77 3.94
C ARG A 110 3.62 -10.62 5.06
N SER A 111 4.92 -10.45 5.34
CA SER A 111 5.58 -11.17 6.43
C SER A 111 4.95 -10.86 7.79
N LEU A 112 4.59 -9.59 8.03
CA LEU A 112 3.86 -9.18 9.22
C LEU A 112 2.47 -9.83 9.30
N VAL A 113 1.69 -9.80 8.22
CA VAL A 113 0.34 -10.37 8.13
C VAL A 113 0.33 -11.88 8.30
N VAL A 114 1.27 -12.57 7.68
CA VAL A 114 1.37 -14.03 7.73
C VAL A 114 1.71 -14.54 9.13
N ARG A 115 2.55 -13.81 9.88
CA ARG A 115 3.17 -14.30 11.12
C ARG A 115 2.60 -13.68 12.39
N PHE A 116 2.14 -12.44 12.31
CA PHE A 116 1.83 -11.62 13.48
C PHE A 116 0.44 -10.96 13.43
N SER A 117 -0.31 -11.11 12.33
CA SER A 117 -1.70 -10.65 12.18
C SER A 117 -1.92 -9.18 12.64
N PRO A 118 -1.28 -8.19 11.97
CA PRO A 118 -1.49 -6.78 12.28
C PRO A 118 -2.95 -6.40 12.02
N SER A 119 -3.45 -5.44 12.78
CA SER A 119 -4.72 -4.78 12.46
C SER A 119 -4.48 -3.80 11.31
N LEU A 120 -5.06 -4.08 10.14
CA LEU A 120 -5.06 -3.17 8.99
C LEU A 120 -6.43 -2.50 8.89
N ASP A 121 -6.45 -1.19 8.65
CA ASP A 121 -7.70 -0.46 8.49
C ASP A 121 -8.23 -0.50 7.04
N ASP A 122 -9.42 0.05 6.84
CA ASP A 122 -10.07 0.07 5.53
C ASP A 122 -9.26 0.83 4.46
N GLN A 123 -8.53 1.88 4.84
CA GLN A 123 -7.70 2.66 3.90
C GLN A 123 -6.43 1.90 3.53
N ASP A 124 -5.81 1.23 4.49
CA ASP A 124 -4.66 0.37 4.26
C ASP A 124 -5.00 -0.73 3.24
N LEU A 125 -6.17 -1.36 3.42
CA LEU A 125 -6.65 -2.40 2.51
C LEU A 125 -6.96 -1.86 1.11
N ILE A 126 -7.46 -0.62 0.98
CA ILE A 126 -7.63 0.04 -0.34
C ILE A 126 -6.28 0.27 -1.00
N VAL A 127 -5.28 0.75 -0.25
CA VAL A 127 -3.91 0.97 -0.74
C VAL A 127 -3.31 -0.33 -1.26
N ILE A 128 -3.43 -1.41 -0.49
CA ILE A 128 -2.95 -2.74 -0.88
C ILE A 128 -3.69 -3.26 -2.11
N ALA A 129 -5.02 -3.11 -2.18
CA ALA A 129 -5.84 -3.52 -3.32
C ALA A 129 -5.45 -2.84 -4.63
N ALA A 130 -4.84 -1.66 -4.57
CA ALA A 130 -4.39 -0.98 -5.78
C ALA A 130 -3.15 -1.64 -6.45
N TYR A 131 -2.46 -2.53 -5.74
CA TYR A 131 -1.31 -3.30 -6.23
C TYR A 131 -1.66 -4.71 -6.71
N THR A 132 -2.95 -5.08 -6.84
CA THR A 132 -3.36 -6.43 -7.27
C THR A 132 -3.42 -6.60 -8.80
N ASP A 133 -3.05 -5.59 -9.58
CA ASP A 133 -3.09 -5.62 -11.05
C ASP A 133 -1.70 -5.49 -11.67
N ARG A 134 -1.12 -6.63 -12.08
CA ARG A 134 0.17 -6.68 -12.79
C ARG A 134 0.21 -5.94 -14.12
N LYS A 135 -0.93 -5.53 -14.70
CA LYS A 135 -0.92 -4.76 -15.95
C LYS A 135 -0.46 -3.32 -15.73
N ARG A 136 -0.29 -2.90 -14.47
CA ARG A 136 0.15 -1.57 -14.11
C ARG A 136 1.65 -1.46 -14.02
N THR A 137 2.17 -0.29 -14.39
CA THR A 137 3.61 -0.02 -14.42
C THR A 137 4.25 0.04 -13.04
N TRP A 138 3.44 0.21 -11.98
CA TRP A 138 3.89 0.29 -10.59
C TRP A 138 3.74 -1.04 -9.83
N THR A 139 3.31 -2.12 -10.50
CA THR A 139 3.04 -3.41 -9.87
C THR A 139 3.86 -4.49 -10.52
N THR A 140 4.75 -5.13 -9.75
CA THR A 140 5.48 -6.33 -10.16
C THR A 140 4.67 -7.60 -9.88
N VAL A 141 5.14 -8.75 -10.37
CA VAL A 141 4.50 -10.05 -10.09
C VAL A 141 4.53 -10.39 -8.59
N ASN A 142 5.65 -10.10 -7.92
CA ASN A 142 5.78 -10.36 -6.48
C ASN A 142 4.95 -9.38 -5.64
N ALA A 143 4.86 -8.10 -6.05
CA ALA A 143 3.99 -7.12 -5.43
C ALA A 143 2.52 -7.55 -5.54
N GLU A 144 2.08 -7.96 -6.74
CA GLU A 144 0.73 -8.47 -6.99
C GLU A 144 0.42 -9.68 -6.11
N HIS A 145 1.33 -10.66 -6.05
CA HIS A 145 1.17 -11.85 -5.22
C HIS A 145 1.05 -11.48 -3.73
N SER A 146 1.94 -10.64 -3.24
CA SER A 146 1.96 -10.21 -1.84
C SER A 146 0.70 -9.44 -1.46
N ALA A 147 0.25 -8.52 -2.31
CA ALA A 147 -0.98 -7.77 -2.09
C ALA A 147 -2.21 -8.67 -2.01
N ARG A 148 -2.33 -9.67 -2.90
CA ARG A 148 -3.44 -10.64 -2.83
C ARG A 148 -3.40 -11.47 -1.56
N GLU A 149 -2.25 -12.01 -1.18
CA GLU A 149 -2.13 -12.82 0.03
C GLU A 149 -2.45 -12.02 1.30
N ILE A 150 -2.04 -10.74 1.35
CA ILE A 150 -2.41 -9.85 2.46
C ILE A 150 -3.93 -9.68 2.55
N LEU A 151 -4.61 -9.37 1.44
CA LEU A 151 -6.06 -9.16 1.41
C LEU A 151 -6.83 -10.43 1.77
N GLU A 152 -6.39 -11.59 1.28
CA GLU A 152 -7.00 -12.89 1.58
C GLU A 152 -6.88 -13.29 3.06
N ARG A 153 -5.77 -12.92 3.72
CA ARG A 153 -5.56 -13.19 5.14
C ARG A 153 -6.21 -12.17 6.06
N SER A 154 -6.38 -10.93 5.59
CA SER A 154 -6.92 -9.83 6.39
C SER A 154 -8.45 -9.75 6.36
N LEU A 155 -9.09 -10.37 5.36
CA LEU A 155 -10.54 -10.34 5.17
C LEU A 155 -11.11 -11.76 5.07
N ASP A 156 -11.90 -12.16 6.06
CA ASP A 156 -12.76 -13.33 5.91
C ASP A 156 -13.85 -13.11 4.85
N ASP A 157 -14.56 -14.15 4.42
CA ASP A 157 -15.54 -14.03 3.32
C ASP A 157 -16.68 -13.05 3.62
N VAL A 158 -17.11 -12.93 4.89
CA VAL A 158 -18.20 -12.02 5.29
C VAL A 158 -17.69 -10.58 5.31
N GLN A 159 -16.53 -10.36 5.93
CA GLN A 159 -15.82 -9.07 5.97
C GLN A 159 -15.46 -8.60 4.57
N LYS A 160 -15.05 -9.50 3.68
CA LYS A 160 -14.69 -9.19 2.29
C LYS A 160 -15.88 -8.64 1.53
N GLN A 161 -17.06 -9.23 1.65
CA GLN A 161 -18.27 -8.71 1.00
C GLN A 161 -18.69 -7.35 1.57
N ALA A 162 -18.64 -7.18 2.89
CA ALA A 162 -18.93 -5.90 3.54
C ALA A 162 -17.92 -4.81 3.12
N PHE A 163 -16.64 -5.15 3.05
CA PHE A 163 -15.56 -4.28 2.59
C PHE A 163 -15.76 -3.87 1.14
N ILE A 164 -16.02 -4.82 0.24
CA ILE A 164 -16.28 -4.52 -1.18
C ILE A 164 -17.48 -3.57 -1.33
N THR A 165 -18.60 -3.86 -0.68
CA THR A 165 -19.83 -3.08 -0.85
C THR A 165 -19.76 -1.70 -0.19
N SER A 166 -19.46 -1.67 1.11
CA SER A 166 -19.57 -0.45 1.92
C SER A 166 -18.33 0.43 1.81
N VAL A 167 -17.15 -0.18 1.81
CA VAL A 167 -15.88 0.56 1.85
C VAL A 167 -15.42 0.89 0.43
N VAL A 168 -15.32 -0.11 -0.44
CA VAL A 168 -14.79 0.10 -1.80
C VAL A 168 -15.83 0.77 -2.69
N LEU A 169 -17.01 0.18 -2.90
CA LEU A 169 -17.96 0.70 -3.87
C LEU A 169 -18.62 2.01 -3.39
N GLU A 170 -19.13 2.02 -2.16
CA GLU A 170 -19.84 3.20 -1.62
C GLU A 170 -18.89 4.27 -1.09
N GLY A 171 -17.87 3.90 -0.32
CA GLY A 171 -16.96 4.83 0.34
C GLY A 171 -15.86 5.38 -0.57
N PHE A 172 -15.31 4.55 -1.45
CA PHE A 172 -14.13 4.93 -2.25
C PHE A 172 -14.46 5.25 -3.71
N ILE A 173 -15.15 4.34 -4.42
CA ILE A 173 -15.40 4.43 -5.86
C ILE A 173 -16.51 5.44 -6.17
N ARG A 174 -17.67 5.35 -5.50
CA ARG A 174 -18.82 6.21 -5.78
C ARG A 174 -18.50 7.71 -5.67
N PRO A 175 -17.75 8.21 -4.66
CA PRO A 175 -17.41 9.64 -4.60
C PRO A 175 -16.56 10.12 -5.77
N ILE A 176 -15.63 9.29 -6.28
CA ILE A 176 -14.79 9.63 -7.43
C ILE A 176 -15.65 9.91 -8.67
N PHE A 177 -16.64 9.05 -8.92
CA PHE A 177 -17.56 9.22 -10.06
C PHE A 177 -18.65 10.27 -9.82
N SER A 178 -19.09 10.45 -8.57
CA SER A 178 -20.10 11.45 -8.22
C SER A 178 -19.56 12.88 -8.34
N ARG A 179 -18.31 13.12 -7.92
CA ARG A 179 -17.63 14.43 -8.06
C ARG A 179 -17.23 14.73 -9.51
N ALA A 180 -17.08 13.72 -10.36
CA ALA A 180 -16.85 13.90 -11.80
C ALA A 180 -18.11 14.35 -12.56
N SER A 181 -19.28 14.38 -11.92
CA SER A 181 -20.51 14.95 -12.47
C SER A 181 -20.41 16.47 -12.47
N SER A 182 -19.67 17.01 -13.43
CA SER A 182 -19.64 18.45 -13.68
C SER A 182 -21.06 18.94 -14.01
N SER A 183 -21.51 19.98 -13.30
CA SER A 183 -22.74 20.76 -13.62
C SER A 183 -22.75 21.33 -15.04
N ARG A 184 -21.62 21.20 -15.76
CA ARG A 184 -21.41 21.65 -17.13
C ARG A 184 -21.98 20.68 -18.18
N ILE A 185 -22.52 19.53 -17.80
CA ILE A 185 -23.15 18.56 -18.72
C ILE A 185 -24.57 18.28 -18.27
N THR A 186 -25.56 18.62 -19.10
CA THR A 186 -26.97 18.28 -18.86
C THR A 186 -27.16 16.77 -18.96
N SER A 187 -28.26 16.22 -18.40
CA SER A 187 -28.55 14.77 -18.44
C SER A 187 -28.64 14.17 -19.86
N THR A 188 -28.56 15.00 -20.90
CA THR A 188 -28.53 14.62 -22.32
C THR A 188 -27.12 14.60 -22.94
N GLY A 189 -26.06 14.80 -22.15
CA GLY A 189 -24.68 14.85 -22.65
C GLY A 189 -24.29 16.16 -23.34
N ARG A 190 -25.18 17.18 -23.33
CA ARG A 190 -24.91 18.50 -23.91
C ARG A 190 -24.31 19.46 -22.88
N LYS A 191 -23.35 20.28 -23.33
CA LYS A 191 -22.77 21.37 -22.52
C LYS A 191 -23.89 22.26 -21.98
N ALA A 192 -23.96 22.45 -20.68
CA ALA A 192 -24.98 23.26 -20.04
C ALA A 192 -24.84 24.72 -20.49
N HIS A 193 -25.91 25.28 -21.07
CA HIS A 193 -25.96 26.67 -21.54
C HIS A 193 -26.13 27.69 -20.40
N PHE A 194 -26.42 27.20 -19.19
CA PHE A 194 -26.53 27.96 -17.95
C PHE A 194 -25.65 27.31 -16.90
N ALA A 195 -24.33 27.34 -17.09
CA ALA A 195 -23.47 27.29 -15.92
C ALA A 195 -23.72 28.62 -15.19
N ASP A 196 -24.10 28.55 -13.92
CA ASP A 196 -24.23 29.74 -13.08
C ASP A 196 -22.85 30.42 -13.01
N ASP A 197 -22.67 31.48 -13.80
CA ASP A 197 -21.46 32.32 -13.84
C ASP A 197 -21.28 33.14 -12.54
N GLY A 198 -21.95 32.75 -11.45
CA GLY A 198 -21.88 33.38 -10.13
C GLY A 198 -20.64 33.01 -9.30
N GLN A 199 -19.95 31.91 -9.63
CA GLN A 199 -18.77 31.45 -8.88
C GLN A 199 -17.44 31.79 -9.57
N ASP A 200 -17.39 32.81 -10.43
CA ASP A 200 -16.18 33.24 -11.15
C ASP A 200 -15.74 34.66 -10.77
N ARG A 201 -15.86 35.01 -9.48
CA ARG A 201 -15.38 36.29 -8.92
C ARG A 201 -14.31 36.14 -7.85
N PHE A 202 -13.31 35.30 -8.10
CA PHE A 202 -12.02 35.40 -7.39
C PHE A 202 -10.93 35.93 -8.34
N THR A 203 -10.72 37.25 -8.24
CA THR A 203 -9.49 38.02 -8.49
C THR A 203 -8.50 37.55 -9.58
N PRO A 204 -8.23 38.38 -10.62
CA PRO A 204 -7.19 38.08 -11.60
C PRO A 204 -5.81 38.30 -10.97
N GLY A 205 -5.17 37.21 -10.52
CA GLY A 205 -3.85 37.30 -9.90
C GLY A 205 -3.34 36.06 -9.14
N ALA A 206 -4.09 34.97 -9.07
CA ALA A 206 -3.61 33.72 -8.47
C ALA A 206 -3.83 32.56 -9.44
N SER A 207 -2.75 31.84 -9.74
CA SER A 207 -2.69 30.61 -10.53
C SER A 207 -3.68 29.56 -10.00
N ALA A 208 -4.84 29.47 -10.65
CA ALA A 208 -5.87 28.45 -10.41
C ALA A 208 -5.53 27.13 -11.12
N ASP A 209 -4.31 26.62 -10.93
CA ASP A 209 -3.94 25.22 -11.14
C ASP A 209 -3.94 24.55 -9.75
N THR A 210 -5.05 24.63 -9.02
CA THR A 210 -5.24 23.84 -7.81
C THR A 210 -5.53 22.40 -8.22
N GLU A 211 -4.64 21.50 -7.83
CA GLU A 211 -4.67 20.04 -8.04
C GLU A 211 -6.02 19.40 -7.67
N ASP A 212 -6.80 20.06 -6.80
CA ASP A 212 -8.16 19.68 -6.41
C ASP A 212 -9.15 19.55 -7.58
N ALA A 213 -9.03 20.39 -8.62
CA ALA A 213 -9.96 20.40 -9.75
C ALA A 213 -9.76 19.24 -10.75
N LYS A 214 -8.63 18.53 -10.67
CA LYS A 214 -8.27 17.40 -11.56
C LYS A 214 -7.92 16.13 -10.77
N SER A 215 -8.35 16.02 -9.52
CA SER A 215 -8.17 14.81 -8.69
C SER A 215 -8.60 13.52 -9.42
N TRP A 216 -9.65 13.56 -10.23
CA TRP A 216 -10.09 12.41 -11.02
C TRP A 216 -9.05 11.89 -12.02
N LYS A 217 -8.13 12.70 -12.56
CA LYS A 217 -7.12 12.24 -13.53
C LYS A 217 -6.00 11.45 -12.87
N THR A 218 -5.63 11.83 -11.64
CA THR A 218 -4.52 11.24 -10.90
C THR A 218 -4.97 10.08 -10.00
N THR A 219 -6.22 10.09 -9.51
CA THR A 219 -6.81 9.00 -8.70
C THR A 219 -7.32 7.83 -9.55
N GLN A 220 -7.63 8.05 -10.83
CA GLN A 220 -8.24 7.03 -11.71
C GLN A 220 -7.44 5.73 -11.88
N PRO A 221 -6.11 5.72 -12.04
CA PRO A 221 -5.39 4.48 -12.30
C PRO A 221 -5.52 3.48 -11.14
N HIS A 222 -5.47 3.97 -9.89
CA HIS A 222 -5.62 3.16 -8.68
C HIS A 222 -7.08 2.81 -8.39
N ALA A 223 -8.02 3.74 -8.62
CA ALA A 223 -9.44 3.44 -8.47
C ALA A 223 -9.89 2.32 -9.42
N ILE A 224 -9.35 2.29 -10.64
CA ILE A 224 -9.65 1.21 -11.60
C ILE A 224 -9.09 -0.13 -11.14
N THR A 225 -7.88 -0.18 -10.56
CA THR A 225 -7.31 -1.45 -10.06
C THR A 225 -8.09 -1.98 -8.87
N VAL A 226 -8.37 -1.13 -7.87
CA VAL A 226 -9.19 -1.48 -6.70
C VAL A 226 -10.58 -1.95 -7.12
N PHE A 227 -11.22 -1.24 -8.07
CA PHE A 227 -12.52 -1.67 -8.60
C PHE A 227 -12.44 -3.00 -9.35
N SER A 228 -11.41 -3.20 -10.18
CA SER A 228 -11.21 -4.47 -10.89
C SER A 228 -11.04 -5.63 -9.92
N TRP A 229 -10.28 -5.44 -8.84
CA TRP A 229 -10.13 -6.43 -7.78
C TRP A 229 -11.47 -6.73 -7.11
N ALA A 230 -12.24 -5.71 -6.74
CA ALA A 230 -13.54 -5.88 -6.10
C ALA A 230 -14.52 -6.70 -6.98
N VAL A 231 -14.54 -6.43 -8.28
CA VAL A 231 -15.33 -7.21 -9.26
C VAL A 231 -14.85 -8.66 -9.31
N GLU A 232 -13.54 -8.89 -9.42
CA GLU A 232 -12.96 -10.25 -9.43
C GLU A 232 -13.40 -11.05 -8.19
N GLN A 233 -13.31 -10.46 -7.00
CA GLN A 233 -13.67 -11.10 -5.74
C GLN A 233 -15.17 -11.33 -5.56
N SER A 234 -16.03 -10.51 -6.19
CA SER A 234 -17.49 -10.69 -6.13
C SER A 234 -18.00 -11.90 -6.92
N HIS A 235 -17.27 -12.34 -7.95
CA HIS A 235 -17.65 -13.51 -8.76
C HIS A 235 -17.32 -14.86 -8.11
N VAL A 236 -16.31 -14.91 -7.26
CA VAL A 236 -15.83 -16.15 -6.62
C VAL A 236 -16.84 -16.71 -5.61
N GLY A 237 -17.71 -15.87 -5.03
CA GLY A 237 -18.71 -16.29 -4.04
C GLY A 237 -20.00 -16.93 -4.59
N HIS A 238 -20.19 -17.03 -5.91
CA HIS A 238 -21.46 -17.49 -6.50
C HIS A 238 -21.42 -18.89 -7.14
N THR A 239 -20.28 -19.58 -7.13
CA THR A 239 -20.12 -20.87 -7.84
C THR A 239 -20.15 -22.11 -6.94
N SER A 240 -20.36 -21.97 -5.63
CA SER A 240 -20.36 -23.12 -4.71
C SER A 240 -21.73 -23.78 -4.47
N ASP A 241 -22.84 -23.20 -4.94
CA ASP A 241 -24.20 -23.70 -4.67
C ASP A 241 -24.95 -24.20 -5.91
N ILE A 242 -24.32 -25.03 -6.73
CA ILE A 242 -25.05 -25.91 -7.65
C ILE A 242 -24.48 -27.33 -7.54
N LYS A 243 -25.11 -28.13 -6.69
CA LYS A 243 -25.02 -29.59 -6.69
C LYS A 243 -26.42 -30.18 -6.73
#